data_AF-A0A397W576-F1
#
_entry.id   AF-A0A397W576-F1
#
_cell.length_a   1.000
_cell.length_b   1.000
_cell.length_c   1.000
_cell.angle_alpha   90.00
_cell.angle_beta   90.00
_cell.angle_gamma   90.00
#
_symmetry.space_group_name_H-M   'P 1'
#
loop_
_entity.id
_entity.type
_entity.pdbx_description
1 polymer ?
#
loop_
_entity_poly.entity_id
_entity_poly.type
_entity_poly.pdbx_seq_one_letter_code
_entity_poly.pdbx_strand_id
1 'polypeptide(L)'
;MTNRTFTSDNMLAAQFSENAGIYAIMLGYNKQKTPQSFILYQLTTPNITFTSLYCSVDLVFIGHSCIAYAKRTQTTVVPPNTTNSDTFYVRIRFLSSGTILSLDPMFPSNSGNLTDVRILPFGGYAVITRVYHGQNYNFTLDLYDEDGKLSKYDSPLKQTTANFDGAFGVLRNNSILVALNETTTSWQILLADLPPLSQYNKSDYGNIHVREAYPPTNFMYLPLNTNTINITFNVLISLSDANLVIYQKINNKFVLRQLINSKNCNNCITSGENITLNVLNCTFNDPGGHYFIQMDNNFVKSDVYNEPVLGIDKNMWNFQTNNITENTDNSGDIRGILRLTTFGSRYFQELNDSGKHDFFVTLIDQLIPMIPTEKGRLGFSYRHQHSSSNILISLLIHEAKDNEKLTAANIKDYLHQLIINKAFTVISMGNVTNFLDESYGFQQSQDIGKNHSALITIVIMTFIILLLLPFILNFKH
;
A
#
# COMPACT_ATOMS: atom_id res chain seq x y z
N MET A 1 -5.18 4.67 -30.97
CA MET A 1 -6.40 5.38 -31.37
C MET A 1 -7.11 4.53 -32.42
N THR A 2 -8.26 3.94 -32.08
CA THR A 2 -9.11 3.22 -33.04
C THR A 2 -10.33 4.08 -33.31
N ASN A 3 -10.37 4.73 -34.48
CA ASN A 3 -11.56 5.43 -34.94
C ASN A 3 -12.64 4.38 -35.23
N ARG A 4 -13.67 4.31 -34.38
CA ARG A 4 -14.91 3.61 -34.70
C ARG A 4 -15.98 4.65 -35.02
N THR A 5 -16.30 4.77 -36.29
CA THR A 5 -17.46 5.51 -36.78
C THR A 5 -18.71 4.67 -36.51
N PHE A 6 -19.62 5.19 -35.67
CA PHE A 6 -20.98 4.66 -35.54
C PHE A 6 -21.86 5.39 -36.55
N THR A 7 -22.20 4.75 -37.66
CA THR A 7 -23.24 5.25 -38.57
C THR A 7 -24.58 4.68 -38.12
N SER A 8 -25.50 5.54 -37.65
CA SER A 8 -26.89 5.16 -37.41
C SER A 8 -27.75 5.56 -38.62
N ASP A 9 -28.45 4.60 -39.23
CA ASP A 9 -29.36 4.81 -40.38
C ASP A 9 -30.69 5.52 -40.03
N ASN A 10 -30.76 6.21 -38.89
CA ASN A 10 -31.97 6.85 -38.41
C ASN A 10 -31.91 8.36 -38.67
N MET A 11 -32.72 8.88 -39.60
CA MET A 11 -32.69 10.30 -40.02
C MET A 11 -32.93 11.30 -38.88
N LEU A 12 -33.67 10.90 -37.83
CA LEU A 12 -33.81 11.70 -36.62
C LEU A 12 -32.52 11.74 -35.78
N ALA A 13 -31.78 10.63 -35.70
CA ALA A 13 -30.49 10.58 -35.01
C ALA A 13 -29.42 11.43 -35.70
N ALA A 14 -29.50 11.58 -37.04
CA ALA A 14 -28.64 12.48 -37.81
C ALA A 14 -28.89 13.98 -37.50
N GLN A 15 -30.09 14.37 -37.05
CA GLN A 15 -30.37 15.75 -36.60
C GLN A 15 -29.80 16.05 -35.21
N PHE A 16 -29.56 15.02 -34.41
CA PHE A 16 -28.92 15.11 -33.10
C PHE A 16 -27.45 14.65 -33.13
N SER A 17 -26.87 14.39 -34.32
CA SER A 17 -25.50 13.91 -34.41
C SER A 17 -24.55 15.00 -33.92
N GLU A 18 -23.77 14.68 -32.90
CA GLU A 18 -22.72 15.55 -32.39
C GLU A 18 -21.68 15.80 -33.47
N ASN A 19 -21.24 17.05 -33.60
CA ASN A 19 -20.16 17.39 -34.51
C ASN A 19 -18.79 17.16 -33.85
N ALA A 20 -18.72 17.28 -32.52
CA ALA A 20 -17.56 16.91 -31.73
C ALA A 20 -18.00 16.59 -30.29
N GLY A 21 -17.47 15.49 -29.73
CA GLY A 21 -17.76 15.07 -28.36
C GLY A 21 -16.55 14.40 -27.71
N ILE A 22 -16.44 14.55 -26.39
CA ILE A 22 -15.48 13.84 -25.54
C ILE A 22 -16.29 13.01 -24.56
N TYR A 23 -16.00 11.72 -24.53
CA TYR A 23 -16.68 10.76 -23.67
C TYR A 23 -15.67 10.02 -22.82
N ALA A 24 -16.04 9.75 -21.57
CA ALA A 24 -15.28 8.86 -20.68
C ALA A 24 -15.99 7.52 -20.57
N ILE A 25 -15.21 6.44 -20.64
CA ILE A 25 -15.69 5.07 -20.41
C ILE A 25 -14.95 4.52 -19.21
N MET A 26 -15.66 4.31 -18.10
CA MET A 26 -15.04 3.86 -16.85
C MET A 26 -14.99 2.33 -16.82
N LEU A 27 -13.77 1.78 -16.82
CA LEU A 27 -13.53 0.35 -16.72
C LEU A 27 -13.39 -0.07 -15.26
N GLY A 28 -14.43 -0.69 -14.71
CA GLY A 28 -14.38 -1.23 -13.35
C GLY A 28 -13.52 -2.49 -13.30
N TYR A 29 -12.53 -2.54 -12.41
CA TYR A 29 -11.75 -3.75 -12.16
C TYR A 29 -12.67 -4.91 -11.75
N ASN A 30 -12.53 -6.08 -12.40
CA ASN A 30 -13.37 -7.27 -12.21
C ASN A 30 -14.89 -7.07 -12.38
N LYS A 31 -15.35 -5.98 -13.00
CA LYS A 31 -16.78 -5.83 -13.33
C LYS A 31 -17.06 -6.43 -14.70
N GLN A 32 -17.92 -7.45 -14.74
CA GLN A 32 -18.39 -8.09 -15.98
C GLN A 32 -19.45 -7.25 -16.74
N LYS A 33 -19.91 -6.12 -16.17
CA LYS A 33 -20.92 -5.27 -16.82
C LYS A 33 -20.29 -4.44 -17.94
N THR A 34 -21.09 -4.19 -18.98
CA THR A 34 -20.77 -3.21 -20.02
C THR A 34 -20.38 -1.87 -19.38
N PRO A 35 -19.21 -1.31 -19.73
CA PRO A 35 -18.75 -0.03 -19.20
C PRO A 35 -19.77 1.08 -19.42
N GLN A 36 -20.03 1.88 -18.39
CA GLN A 36 -20.87 3.06 -18.53
C GLN A 36 -20.07 4.17 -19.22
N SER A 37 -20.65 4.76 -20.26
CA SER A 37 -20.10 5.93 -20.96
C SER A 37 -20.73 7.21 -20.41
N PHE A 38 -19.91 8.23 -20.19
CA PHE A 38 -20.32 9.55 -19.74
C PHE A 38 -19.91 10.59 -20.77
N ILE A 39 -20.77 11.56 -21.03
CA ILE A 39 -20.47 12.69 -21.90
C ILE A 39 -19.74 13.73 -21.05
N LEU A 40 -18.45 13.96 -21.33
CA LEU A 40 -17.67 15.00 -20.66
C LEU A 40 -17.79 16.34 -21.36
N TYR A 41 -17.97 16.32 -22.68
CA TYR A 41 -18.16 17.52 -23.47
C TYR A 41 -18.84 17.15 -24.80
N GLN A 42 -19.75 18.00 -25.26
CA GLN A 42 -20.50 17.78 -26.50
C GLN A 42 -20.79 19.13 -27.16
N LEU A 43 -20.57 19.20 -28.47
CA LEU A 43 -20.93 20.34 -29.30
C LEU A 43 -21.80 19.91 -30.48
N THR A 44 -22.80 20.73 -30.73
CA THR A 44 -23.64 20.65 -31.92
C THR A 44 -23.14 21.56 -33.05
N THR A 45 -22.20 22.47 -32.79
CA THR A 45 -21.66 23.39 -33.82
C THR A 45 -20.47 22.76 -34.58
N PRO A 46 -20.44 22.82 -35.92
CA PRO A 46 -19.45 22.11 -36.76
C PRO A 46 -18.05 22.74 -36.80
N ASN A 47 -17.81 23.80 -36.03
CA ASN A 47 -16.61 24.63 -36.16
C ASN A 47 -15.48 24.25 -35.22
N ILE A 48 -15.62 23.22 -34.37
CA ILE A 48 -14.60 22.77 -33.43
C ILE A 48 -14.29 21.30 -33.68
N THR A 49 -12.99 20.98 -33.72
CA THR A 49 -12.48 19.61 -33.87
C THR A 49 -11.48 19.33 -32.75
N PHE A 50 -11.62 18.18 -32.08
CA PHE A 50 -10.62 17.71 -31.12
C PHE A 50 -9.59 16.83 -31.83
N THR A 51 -8.33 17.17 -31.66
CA THR A 51 -7.21 16.56 -32.41
C THR A 51 -6.34 15.66 -31.54
N SER A 52 -6.28 15.90 -30.24
CA SER A 52 -5.62 15.01 -29.28
C SER A 52 -6.22 15.16 -27.88
N LEU A 53 -6.02 14.13 -27.05
CA LEU A 53 -6.52 14.06 -25.69
C LEU A 53 -5.48 13.37 -24.80
N TYR A 54 -5.12 14.01 -23.69
CA TYR A 54 -4.15 13.50 -22.71
C TYR A 54 -4.84 13.40 -21.35
N CYS A 55 -5.02 12.19 -20.84
CA CYS A 55 -5.76 11.97 -19.60
C CYS A 55 -4.91 11.28 -18.55
N SER A 56 -5.11 11.67 -17.29
CA SER A 56 -4.59 10.97 -16.12
C SER A 56 -5.57 11.09 -14.95
N VAL A 57 -5.27 10.39 -13.86
CA VAL A 57 -5.83 10.75 -12.54
C VAL A 57 -5.41 12.19 -12.24
N ASP A 58 -6.30 12.98 -11.65
CA ASP A 58 -5.89 14.29 -11.13
C ASP A 58 -5.05 14.05 -9.87
N LEU A 59 -3.78 14.45 -9.92
CA LEU A 59 -2.81 14.14 -8.86
C LEU A 59 -2.82 15.18 -7.74
N VAL A 60 -3.41 16.37 -7.97
CA VAL A 60 -3.50 17.47 -7.00
C VAL A 60 -4.91 17.63 -6.47
N PHE A 61 -5.90 17.46 -7.34
CA PHE A 61 -7.31 17.48 -7.00
C PHE A 61 -7.87 16.05 -6.99
N ILE A 62 -9.15 15.92 -6.69
CA ILE A 62 -9.82 14.62 -6.60
C ILE A 62 -10.50 14.27 -7.92
N GLY A 63 -10.25 13.06 -8.42
CA GLY A 63 -10.87 12.51 -9.63
C GLY A 63 -9.89 12.36 -10.80
N HIS A 64 -10.31 12.80 -11.99
CA HIS A 64 -9.58 12.63 -13.25
C HIS A 64 -9.42 13.97 -13.95
N SER A 65 -8.35 14.09 -14.73
CA SER A 65 -8.01 15.27 -15.49
C SER A 65 -7.64 14.89 -16.92
N CYS A 66 -8.31 15.49 -17.90
CA CYS A 66 -8.02 15.33 -19.31
C CYS A 66 -7.70 16.67 -19.95
N ILE A 67 -6.70 16.71 -20.82
CA ILE A 67 -6.31 17.88 -21.59
C ILE A 67 -6.63 17.61 -23.05
N ALA A 68 -7.60 18.33 -23.58
CA ALA A 68 -8.02 18.26 -24.96
C ALA A 68 -7.36 19.36 -25.79
N TYR A 69 -6.75 18.99 -26.91
CA TYR A 69 -6.31 19.94 -27.93
C TYR A 69 -7.44 20.11 -28.95
N ALA A 70 -7.90 21.35 -29.11
CA ALA A 70 -9.01 21.69 -29.97
C ALA A 70 -8.59 22.70 -31.04
N LYS A 71 -9.11 22.53 -32.25
CA LYS A 71 -8.98 23.47 -33.37
C LYS A 71 -10.35 24.00 -33.73
N ARG A 72 -10.50 25.32 -33.68
CA ARG A 72 -11.69 26.06 -34.12
C ARG A 72 -11.43 26.67 -35.49
N THR A 73 -12.31 26.41 -36.46
CA THR A 73 -12.28 27.05 -37.77
C THR A 73 -13.25 28.22 -37.80
N GLN A 74 -12.76 29.43 -38.08
CA GLN A 74 -13.60 30.60 -38.35
C GLN A 74 -13.58 30.90 -39.85
N THR A 75 -14.76 30.89 -40.48
CA THR A 75 -14.96 31.38 -41.84
C THR A 75 -15.41 32.83 -41.76
N THR A 76 -14.53 33.77 -42.08
CA THR A 76 -14.90 35.18 -42.22
C THR A 76 -15.54 35.41 -43.58
N VAL A 77 -16.70 36.07 -43.61
CA VAL A 77 -17.47 36.35 -44.85
C VAL A 77 -16.92 37.58 -45.60
N VAL A 78 -15.67 37.98 -45.33
CA VAL A 78 -15.04 39.13 -46.01
C VAL A 78 -14.13 38.59 -47.12
N PRO A 79 -14.31 39.00 -48.39
CA PRO A 79 -13.40 38.59 -49.47
C PRO A 79 -12.00 39.17 -49.22
N PRO A 80 -10.91 38.39 -49.33
CA PRO A 80 -10.83 37.00 -49.76
C PRO A 80 -11.09 36.01 -48.61
N ASN A 81 -11.77 34.90 -48.89
CA ASN A 81 -12.05 33.81 -47.94
C ASN A 81 -10.79 33.41 -47.17
N THR A 82 -10.62 33.96 -45.98
CA THR A 82 -9.52 33.64 -45.08
C THR A 82 -10.09 32.72 -44.01
N THR A 83 -9.85 31.42 -44.17
CA THR A 83 -10.13 30.45 -43.11
C THR A 83 -9.07 30.60 -42.03
N ASN A 84 -9.39 31.35 -40.98
CA ASN A 84 -8.54 31.42 -39.81
C ASN A 84 -8.88 30.24 -38.91
N SER A 85 -7.85 29.52 -38.45
CA SER A 85 -8.03 28.45 -37.47
C SER A 85 -7.32 28.80 -36.18
N ASP A 86 -8.09 28.91 -35.10
CA ASP A 86 -7.56 29.11 -33.77
C ASP A 86 -7.41 27.74 -33.10
N THR A 87 -6.28 27.50 -32.46
CA THR A 87 -6.05 26.28 -31.69
C THR A 87 -5.97 26.61 -30.22
N PHE A 88 -6.48 25.74 -29.36
CA PHE A 88 -6.47 25.97 -27.92
C PHE A 88 -6.49 24.65 -27.15
N TYR A 89 -6.09 24.71 -25.88
CA TYR A 89 -6.13 23.58 -24.97
C TYR A 89 -7.21 23.81 -23.91
N VAL A 90 -7.93 22.75 -23.58
CA VAL A 90 -8.94 22.74 -22.52
C VAL A 90 -8.62 21.61 -21.57
N ARG A 91 -8.53 21.93 -20.28
CA ARG A 91 -8.46 20.95 -19.20
C ARG A 91 -9.87 20.67 -18.70
N ILE A 92 -10.23 19.40 -18.66
CA ILE A 92 -11.51 18.89 -18.18
C ILE A 92 -11.24 18.08 -16.93
N ARG A 93 -11.79 18.52 -15.79
CA ARG A 93 -11.72 17.77 -14.53
C ARG A 93 -13.06 17.12 -14.24
N PHE A 94 -13.06 15.86 -13.85
CA PHE A 94 -14.29 15.10 -13.63
C PHE A 94 -14.09 13.95 -12.64
N LEU A 95 -15.18 13.51 -12.02
CA LEU A 95 -15.21 12.38 -11.07
C LEU A 95 -15.43 11.05 -11.79
N SER A 96 -15.18 9.92 -11.12
CA SER A 96 -15.45 8.58 -11.66
C SER A 96 -16.94 8.32 -11.95
N SER A 97 -17.83 9.14 -11.38
CA SER A 97 -19.27 9.18 -11.69
C SER A 97 -19.59 9.82 -13.04
N GLY A 98 -18.60 10.43 -13.72
CA GLY A 98 -18.79 11.26 -14.90
C GLY A 98 -19.19 12.71 -14.60
N THR A 99 -19.30 13.10 -13.32
CA THR A 99 -19.61 14.48 -12.92
C THR A 99 -18.44 15.39 -13.30
N ILE A 100 -18.71 16.40 -14.14
CA ILE A 100 -17.72 17.41 -14.54
C ILE A 100 -17.57 18.42 -13.40
N LEU A 101 -16.33 18.63 -12.97
CA LEU A 101 -15.97 19.60 -11.93
C LEU A 101 -15.56 20.95 -12.53
N SER A 102 -14.75 20.92 -13.59
CA SER A 102 -14.29 22.15 -14.26
C SER A 102 -13.95 21.92 -15.73
N LEU A 103 -13.99 23.02 -16.49
CA LEU A 103 -13.65 23.07 -17.91
C LEU A 103 -12.84 24.35 -18.16
N ASP A 104 -11.52 24.24 -17.98
CA ASP A 104 -10.62 25.39 -17.87
C ASP A 104 -9.74 25.54 -19.13
N PRO A 105 -9.60 26.74 -19.70
CA PRO A 105 -8.60 26.96 -20.75
C PRO A 105 -7.19 26.82 -20.18
N MET A 106 -6.27 26.23 -20.94
CA MET A 106 -4.86 26.10 -20.53
C MET A 106 -3.95 27.10 -21.24
N PHE A 107 -2.85 27.43 -20.58
CA PHE A 107 -1.78 28.29 -21.11
C PHE A 107 -0.51 27.49 -21.43
N PRO A 108 0.23 27.85 -22.49
CA PRO A 108 -0.02 28.95 -23.41
C PRO A 108 -1.12 28.59 -24.42
N SER A 109 -1.91 29.58 -24.84
CA SER A 109 -3.04 29.37 -25.74
C SER A 109 -2.64 29.02 -27.18
N ASN A 110 -1.36 29.10 -27.56
CA ASN A 110 -0.92 28.95 -28.93
C ASN A 110 0.57 28.57 -29.04
N SER A 111 0.87 27.30 -29.29
CA SER A 111 2.13 26.92 -29.91
C SER A 111 1.85 25.88 -31.00
N GLY A 112 1.88 26.29 -32.27
CA GLY A 112 1.86 25.37 -33.42
C GLY A 112 3.03 24.37 -33.43
N ASN A 113 3.93 24.51 -32.46
CA ASN A 113 5.09 23.68 -32.18
C ASN A 113 4.91 22.78 -30.95
N LEU A 114 3.71 22.69 -30.36
CA LEU A 114 3.48 21.78 -29.25
C LEU A 114 3.71 20.34 -29.73
N THR A 115 4.55 19.63 -28.99
CA THR A 115 4.69 18.18 -29.13
C THR A 115 3.82 17.46 -28.13
N ASP A 116 3.84 17.90 -26.87
CA ASP A 116 3.22 17.14 -25.80
C ASP A 116 2.85 17.96 -24.56
N VAL A 117 1.94 17.43 -23.76
CA VAL A 117 1.61 17.95 -22.42
C VAL A 117 1.71 16.81 -21.40
N ARG A 118 2.33 17.10 -20.25
CA ARG A 118 2.45 16.16 -19.14
C ARG A 118 1.91 16.78 -17.86
N ILE A 119 0.92 16.13 -17.25
CA ILE A 119 0.44 16.47 -15.91
C ILE A 119 1.50 16.04 -14.91
N LEU A 120 1.79 16.89 -13.93
CA LEU A 120 2.88 16.68 -12.97
C LEU A 120 2.35 16.19 -11.61
N PRO A 121 2.99 15.19 -10.97
CA PRO A 121 2.54 14.64 -9.68
C PRO A 121 2.52 15.63 -8.53
N PHE A 122 3.42 16.61 -8.49
CA PHE A 122 3.39 17.67 -7.49
C PHE A 122 2.75 18.96 -8.01
N GLY A 123 1.80 18.79 -8.93
CA GLY A 123 0.98 19.82 -9.51
C GLY A 123 1.58 20.59 -10.65
N GLY A 124 0.70 21.31 -11.34
CA GLY A 124 0.97 21.97 -12.58
C GLY A 124 0.98 21.00 -13.76
N TYR A 125 1.58 21.47 -14.85
CA TYR A 125 1.79 20.70 -16.06
C TYR A 125 3.03 21.19 -16.81
N ALA A 126 3.67 20.28 -17.52
CA ALA A 126 4.77 20.58 -18.42
C ALA A 126 4.26 20.64 -19.87
N VAL A 127 4.64 21.71 -20.56
CA VAL A 127 4.38 21.96 -21.97
C VAL A 127 5.68 21.71 -22.72
N ILE A 128 5.66 20.75 -23.64
CA ILE A 128 6.83 20.34 -24.41
C ILE A 128 6.67 20.83 -25.83
N THR A 129 7.50 21.77 -26.23
CA THR A 129 7.52 22.31 -27.60
C THR A 129 8.73 21.80 -28.36
N ARG A 130 8.59 21.61 -29.67
CA ARG A 130 9.68 21.21 -30.56
C ARG A 130 10.02 22.32 -31.54
N VAL A 131 11.30 22.56 -31.74
CA VAL A 131 11.81 23.45 -32.77
C VAL A 131 12.77 22.68 -33.67
N TYR A 132 12.56 22.80 -34.97
CA TYR A 132 13.37 22.15 -35.99
C TYR A 132 14.74 22.83 -36.11
N HIS A 133 15.82 22.05 -36.00
CA HIS A 133 17.20 22.50 -36.20
C HIS A 133 17.95 21.51 -37.11
N GLY A 134 17.69 21.56 -38.42
CA GLY A 134 18.30 20.64 -39.37
C GLY A 134 17.82 19.21 -39.16
N GLN A 135 18.74 18.23 -39.03
CA GLN A 135 18.34 16.82 -38.79
C GLN A 135 17.91 16.54 -37.33
N ASN A 136 18.10 17.50 -36.41
CA ASN A 136 17.83 17.35 -34.99
C ASN A 136 16.65 18.22 -34.53
N TYR A 137 16.00 17.79 -33.44
CA TYR A 137 14.90 18.50 -32.81
C TYR A 137 15.34 18.99 -31.44
N ASN A 138 15.16 20.30 -31.21
CA ASN A 138 15.34 20.88 -29.90
C ASN A 138 13.97 20.93 -29.21
N PHE A 139 13.91 20.30 -28.05
CA PHE A 139 12.73 20.33 -27.20
C PHE A 139 12.92 21.34 -26.09
N THR A 140 11.91 22.17 -25.88
CA THR A 140 11.82 23.11 -24.76
C THR A 140 10.75 22.62 -23.80
N LEU A 141 11.10 22.57 -22.52
CA LEU A 141 10.22 22.18 -21.43
C LEU A 141 9.83 23.40 -20.61
N ASP A 142 8.59 23.86 -20.76
CA ASP A 142 8.02 24.95 -19.98
C ASP A 142 7.08 24.39 -18.91
N LEU A 143 7.25 24.82 -17.66
CA LEU A 143 6.45 24.33 -16.53
C LEU A 143 5.45 25.40 -16.10
N TYR A 144 4.19 25.01 -15.93
CA TYR A 144 3.10 25.88 -15.48
C TYR A 144 2.51 25.35 -14.19
N ASP A 145 2.10 26.23 -13.29
CA ASP A 145 1.34 25.86 -12.09
C ASP A 145 -0.15 25.59 -12.40
N GLU A 146 -0.94 25.28 -11.38
CA GLU A 146 -2.37 24.98 -11.54
C GLU A 146 -3.21 26.17 -12.02
N ASP A 147 -2.73 27.40 -11.82
CA ASP A 147 -3.36 28.64 -12.28
C ASP A 147 -2.89 29.04 -13.70
N GLY A 148 -2.03 28.23 -14.33
CA GLY A 148 -1.52 28.46 -15.67
C GLY A 148 -0.42 29.52 -15.74
N LYS A 149 0.24 29.82 -14.63
CA LYS A 149 1.38 30.75 -14.59
C LYS A 149 2.69 30.00 -14.82
N LEU A 150 3.53 30.57 -15.70
CA LEU A 150 4.83 30.01 -16.03
C LEU A 150 5.77 30.05 -14.82
N SER A 151 6.34 28.89 -14.49
CA SER A 151 7.35 28.73 -13.46
C SER A 151 8.66 29.40 -13.85
N LYS A 152 9.31 30.03 -12.87
CA LYS A 152 10.66 30.61 -13.04
C LYS A 152 11.78 29.57 -12.91
N TYR A 153 11.43 28.30 -12.73
CA TYR A 153 12.41 27.23 -12.58
C TYR A 153 13.28 27.11 -13.83
N ASP A 154 14.58 27.34 -13.66
CA ASP A 154 15.55 27.21 -14.73
C ASP A 154 15.99 25.75 -14.82
N SER A 155 15.20 24.96 -15.56
CA SER A 155 15.43 23.53 -15.70
C SER A 155 16.74 23.26 -16.44
N PRO A 156 17.55 22.28 -16.01
CA PRO A 156 18.67 21.80 -16.82
C PRO A 156 18.22 21.23 -18.17
N LEU A 157 16.93 20.90 -18.32
CA LEU A 157 16.31 20.39 -19.54
C LEU A 157 15.64 21.48 -20.39
N LYS A 158 15.82 22.77 -20.05
CA LYS A 158 15.14 23.88 -20.73
C LYS A 158 15.32 23.83 -22.25
N GLN A 159 16.45 23.34 -22.73
CA GLN A 159 16.65 22.97 -24.13
C GLN A 159 17.39 21.65 -24.21
N THR A 160 16.73 20.63 -24.75
CA THR A 160 17.32 19.30 -24.92
C THR A 160 17.21 18.87 -26.38
N THR A 161 18.31 18.41 -26.96
CA THR A 161 18.30 17.82 -28.30
C THR A 161 17.99 16.34 -28.20
N ALA A 162 16.91 15.91 -28.85
CA ALA A 162 16.51 14.51 -28.94
C ALA A 162 16.05 14.14 -30.35
N ASN A 163 15.72 12.86 -30.56
CA ASN A 163 15.35 12.33 -31.85
C ASN A 163 13.96 12.84 -32.29
N PHE A 164 13.57 12.56 -33.54
CA PHE A 164 12.35 13.10 -34.16
C PHE A 164 11.08 12.90 -33.30
N ASP A 165 10.97 11.75 -32.63
CA ASP A 165 9.78 11.40 -31.87
C ASP A 165 9.82 11.81 -30.39
N GLY A 166 10.99 12.18 -29.84
CA GLY A 166 11.20 12.70 -28.48
C GLY A 166 10.37 12.00 -27.38
N ALA A 167 10.96 11.07 -26.62
CA ALA A 167 10.22 10.36 -25.57
C ALA A 167 10.37 11.02 -24.19
N PHE A 168 9.24 11.43 -23.61
CA PHE A 168 9.16 12.09 -22.30
C PHE A 168 8.24 11.33 -21.33
N GLY A 169 8.78 10.96 -20.16
CA GLY A 169 8.03 10.29 -19.10
C GLY A 169 8.10 11.08 -17.79
N VAL A 170 7.03 11.10 -17.01
CA VAL A 170 7.02 11.73 -15.67
C VAL A 170 6.83 10.64 -14.61
N LEU A 171 7.71 10.65 -13.60
CA LEU A 171 7.73 9.71 -12.49
C LEU A 171 6.96 10.29 -11.29
N ARG A 172 6.40 9.42 -10.44
CA ARG A 172 5.58 9.81 -9.26
C ARG A 172 6.29 10.67 -8.23
N ASN A 173 7.62 10.60 -8.16
CA ASN A 173 8.45 11.48 -7.32
C ASN A 173 8.67 12.88 -7.92
N ASN A 174 7.92 13.22 -8.98
CA ASN A 174 7.96 14.48 -9.71
C ASN A 174 9.29 14.72 -10.46
N SER A 175 9.89 13.66 -10.99
CA SER A 175 11.02 13.75 -11.91
C SER A 175 10.57 13.47 -13.35
N ILE A 176 11.26 14.06 -14.33
CA ILE A 176 11.05 13.81 -15.75
C ILE A 176 12.20 12.99 -16.33
N LEU A 177 11.85 12.05 -17.20
CA LEU A 177 12.74 11.25 -18.02
C LEU A 177 12.67 11.76 -19.46
N VAL A 178 13.84 11.97 -20.07
CA VAL A 178 13.97 12.35 -21.47
C VAL A 178 14.88 11.37 -22.17
N ALA A 179 14.36 10.65 -23.18
CA ALA A 179 15.20 9.84 -24.05
C ALA A 179 15.97 10.76 -25.01
N LEU A 180 17.29 10.60 -25.04
CA LEU A 180 18.16 11.35 -25.95
C LEU A 180 18.39 10.59 -27.26
N ASN A 181 19.12 11.22 -28.17
CA ASN A 181 19.57 10.58 -29.42
C ASN A 181 20.31 9.28 -29.12
N GLU A 182 19.85 8.20 -29.75
CA GLU A 182 20.56 6.92 -29.77
C GLU A 182 21.65 6.93 -30.84
N THR A 183 22.68 6.13 -30.60
CA THR A 183 23.64 5.70 -31.61
C THR A 183 23.35 4.25 -31.98
N THR A 184 24.09 3.70 -32.94
CA THR A 184 23.96 2.28 -33.30
C THR A 184 24.28 1.31 -32.16
N THR A 185 24.95 1.77 -31.09
CA THR A 185 25.43 0.91 -29.99
C THR A 185 25.07 1.42 -28.60
N SER A 186 24.47 2.60 -28.47
CA SER A 186 24.16 3.20 -27.16
C SER A 186 22.91 4.07 -27.20
N TRP A 187 22.24 4.14 -26.05
CA TRP A 187 21.12 5.04 -25.80
C TRP A 187 21.32 5.70 -24.43
N GLN A 188 20.69 6.85 -24.22
CA GLN A 188 20.80 7.62 -22.98
C GLN A 188 19.43 8.14 -22.56
N ILE A 189 19.20 8.18 -21.25
CA ILE A 189 18.03 8.80 -20.65
C ILE A 189 18.53 9.84 -19.64
N LEU A 190 18.08 11.08 -19.80
CA LEU A 190 18.25 12.10 -18.78
C LEU A 190 17.13 12.01 -17.76
N LEU A 191 17.50 12.09 -16.49
CA LEU A 191 16.60 12.22 -15.37
C LEU A 191 16.81 13.60 -14.75
N ALA A 192 15.74 14.36 -14.56
CA ALA A 192 15.78 15.62 -13.83
C ALA A 192 14.61 15.73 -12.87
N ASP A 193 14.87 16.23 -11.67
CA ASP A 193 13.83 16.53 -10.69
C ASP A 193 13.12 17.84 -11.06
N LEU A 194 11.80 17.86 -10.94
CA LEU A 194 10.99 19.05 -11.17
C LEU A 194 10.56 19.68 -9.84
N PRO A 195 10.40 21.02 -9.80
CA PRO A 195 9.88 21.69 -8.61
C PRO A 195 8.42 21.28 -8.33
N PRO A 196 7.97 21.28 -7.07
CA PRO A 196 6.54 21.23 -6.77
C PRO A 196 5.87 22.53 -7.26
N LEU A 197 4.71 22.41 -7.91
CA LEU A 197 3.93 23.55 -8.43
C LEU A 197 2.49 23.58 -7.91
N SER A 198 2.13 22.64 -7.04
CA SER A 198 0.85 22.64 -6.34
C SER A 198 0.84 23.63 -5.16
N GLN A 199 -0.36 23.91 -4.65
CA GLN A 199 -0.56 24.64 -3.39
C GLN A 199 -0.11 23.86 -2.13
N TYR A 200 0.10 22.55 -2.25
CA TYR A 200 0.54 21.70 -1.16
C TYR A 200 2.06 21.56 -1.14
N ASN A 201 2.61 21.36 0.05
CA ASN A 201 4.02 21.02 0.19
C ASN A 201 4.31 19.65 -0.47
N LYS A 202 5.58 19.46 -0.86
CA LYS A 202 6.06 18.16 -1.35
C LYS A 202 5.72 17.05 -0.36
N SER A 203 5.13 15.97 -0.85
CA SER A 203 4.84 14.78 -0.05
C SER A 203 5.93 13.72 -0.26
N ASP A 204 6.44 13.18 0.84
CA ASP A 204 7.41 12.08 0.82
C ASP A 204 6.74 10.71 0.62
N TYR A 205 5.41 10.67 0.53
CA TYR A 205 4.62 9.43 0.45
C TYR A 205 4.23 9.06 -0.98
N GLY A 206 4.67 9.83 -1.98
CA GLY A 206 4.31 9.61 -3.39
C GLY A 206 2.85 9.94 -3.72
N ASN A 207 2.15 10.59 -2.78
CA ASN A 207 0.78 11.03 -2.89
C ASN A 207 0.65 12.39 -2.20
N ILE A 208 0.38 13.43 -2.99
CA ILE A 208 0.36 14.81 -2.51
C ILE A 208 -0.76 15.08 -1.49
N HIS A 209 -1.79 14.22 -1.46
CA HIS A 209 -2.85 14.34 -0.48
C HIS A 209 -2.42 13.87 0.90
N VAL A 210 -1.35 13.07 1.02
CA VAL A 210 -0.81 12.68 2.33
C VAL A 210 0.13 13.78 2.81
N ARG A 211 -0.32 14.54 3.82
CA ARG A 211 0.42 15.64 4.45
C ARG A 211 1.53 15.11 5.33
N GLU A 212 1.19 14.16 6.21
CA GLU A 212 2.11 13.53 7.15
C GLU A 212 1.54 12.19 7.62
N ALA A 213 2.38 11.37 8.23
CA ALA A 213 1.98 10.10 8.81
C ALA A 213 2.81 9.80 10.06
N TYR A 214 2.25 8.98 10.95
CA TYR A 214 2.94 8.41 12.10
C TYR A 214 2.99 6.88 11.98
N PRO A 215 4.18 6.26 12.06
CA PRO A 215 5.49 6.93 12.11
C PRO A 215 5.79 7.70 10.82
N PRO A 216 6.64 8.73 10.87
CA PRO A 216 7.09 9.41 9.65
C PRO A 216 7.94 8.45 8.81
N THR A 217 8.00 8.70 7.49
CA THR A 217 8.88 7.94 6.61
C THR A 217 10.36 8.16 6.98
N ASN A 218 11.19 7.14 6.76
CA ASN A 218 12.59 7.04 7.17
C ASN A 218 12.83 7.16 8.69
N PHE A 219 11.80 7.03 9.53
CA PHE A 219 11.97 7.01 11.00
C PHE A 219 12.76 5.79 11.45
N MET A 220 13.74 5.96 12.34
CA MET A 220 14.64 4.87 12.75
C MET A 220 14.31 4.24 14.11
N TYR A 221 13.37 4.82 14.85
CA TYR A 221 13.22 4.54 16.28
C TYR A 221 11.78 4.22 16.70
N LEU A 222 11.04 3.47 15.88
CA LEU A 222 9.66 3.08 16.23
C LEU A 222 9.68 2.13 17.45
N PRO A 223 8.96 2.44 18.54
CA PRO A 223 8.84 1.51 19.65
C PRO A 223 8.27 0.17 19.19
N LEU A 224 8.82 -0.92 19.71
CA LEU A 224 8.26 -2.25 19.50
C LEU A 224 6.81 -2.28 19.98
N ASN A 225 5.99 -3.06 19.28
CA ASN A 225 4.59 -3.27 19.61
C ASN A 225 3.74 -1.99 19.54
N THR A 226 4.22 -0.98 18.81
CA THR A 226 3.40 0.18 18.46
C THR A 226 2.09 -0.31 17.85
N ASN A 227 0.99 0.08 18.46
CA ASN A 227 -0.34 -0.45 18.17
C ASN A 227 -1.21 0.55 17.40
N THR A 228 -0.63 1.65 16.96
CA THR A 228 -1.35 2.75 16.30
C THR A 228 -0.48 3.35 15.20
N ILE A 229 -1.08 3.60 14.05
CA ILE A 229 -0.51 4.45 12.99
C ILE A 229 -1.52 5.53 12.63
N ASN A 230 -1.02 6.69 12.23
CA ASN A 230 -1.87 7.82 11.83
C ASN A 230 -1.49 8.30 10.43
N ILE A 231 -2.48 8.77 9.67
CA ILE A 231 -2.25 9.44 8.40
C ILE A 231 -3.09 10.72 8.41
N THR A 232 -2.46 11.81 8.05
CA THR A 232 -3.08 13.14 7.96
C THR A 232 -3.12 13.55 6.50
N PHE A 233 -4.29 13.88 6.00
CA PHE A 233 -4.49 14.26 4.60
C PHE A 233 -4.60 15.79 4.43
N ASN A 234 -4.40 16.26 3.20
CA ASN A 234 -4.65 17.65 2.78
C ASN A 234 -6.11 17.90 2.36
N VAL A 235 -6.96 16.88 2.48
CA VAL A 235 -8.37 16.88 2.10
C VAL A 235 -9.18 16.12 3.15
N LEU A 236 -10.48 16.41 3.24
CA LEU A 236 -11.40 15.64 4.08
C LEU A 236 -11.59 14.24 3.53
N ILE A 237 -11.50 13.24 4.40
CA ILE A 237 -11.51 11.82 4.03
C ILE A 237 -12.56 11.02 4.80
N SER A 238 -13.00 9.94 4.19
CA SER A 238 -13.72 8.85 4.85
C SER A 238 -13.13 7.50 4.44
N LEU A 239 -13.34 6.49 5.29
CA LEU A 239 -12.93 5.10 5.00
C LEU A 239 -13.64 4.55 3.77
N SER A 240 -12.95 3.67 3.07
CA SER A 240 -13.46 2.93 1.93
C SER A 240 -13.02 1.45 2.03
N ASP A 241 -13.09 0.71 0.93
CA ASP A 241 -13.06 -0.75 0.95
C ASP A 241 -11.71 -1.38 0.53
N ALA A 242 -10.73 -0.59 0.10
CA ALA A 242 -9.43 -1.13 -0.28
C ALA A 242 -8.58 -1.49 0.94
N ASN A 243 -7.35 -1.94 0.68
CA ASN A 243 -6.46 -2.46 1.71
C ASN A 243 -5.34 -1.48 2.06
N LEU A 244 -4.93 -1.52 3.32
CA LEU A 244 -3.64 -1.04 3.78
C LEU A 244 -2.86 -2.25 4.27
N VAL A 245 -1.61 -2.37 3.83
CA VAL A 245 -0.79 -3.57 4.05
C VAL A 245 0.54 -3.18 4.65
N ILE A 246 0.86 -3.79 5.78
CA ILE A 246 2.10 -3.59 6.51
C ILE A 246 3.01 -4.76 6.17
N TYR A 247 4.21 -4.45 5.68
CA TYR A 247 5.24 -5.42 5.34
C TYR A 247 6.49 -5.20 6.16
N GLN A 248 7.22 -6.29 6.38
CA GLN A 248 8.59 -6.26 6.86
C GLN A 248 9.54 -6.69 5.73
N LYS A 249 10.69 -6.03 5.60
CA LYS A 249 11.77 -6.43 4.71
C LYS A 249 12.78 -7.32 5.45
N ILE A 250 12.83 -8.61 5.10
CA ILE A 250 13.76 -9.60 5.65
C ILE A 250 14.57 -10.20 4.49
N ASN A 251 15.90 -10.06 4.49
CA ASN A 251 16.79 -10.63 3.45
C ASN A 251 16.32 -10.30 2.01
N ASN A 252 15.96 -9.04 1.75
CA ASN A 252 15.38 -8.57 0.47
C ASN A 252 14.02 -9.17 0.06
N LYS A 253 13.38 -9.96 0.92
CA LYS A 253 12.00 -10.42 0.73
C LYS A 253 11.04 -9.58 1.56
N PHE A 254 9.82 -9.42 1.07
CA PHE A 254 8.75 -8.71 1.77
C PHE A 254 7.82 -9.73 2.42
N VAL A 255 7.74 -9.69 3.75
CA VAL A 255 6.91 -10.56 4.56
C VAL A 255 5.70 -9.74 5.00
N LEU A 256 4.49 -10.22 4.69
CA LEU A 256 3.28 -9.62 5.21
C LEU A 256 3.33 -9.63 6.75
N ARG A 257 2.94 -8.54 7.39
CA ARG A 257 2.74 -8.51 8.84
C ARG A 257 1.27 -8.37 9.19
N GLN A 258 0.60 -7.42 8.55
CA GLN A 258 -0.81 -7.17 8.78
C GLN A 258 -1.47 -6.59 7.55
N LEU A 259 -2.66 -7.09 7.23
CA LEU A 259 -3.61 -6.52 6.30
C LEU A 259 -4.65 -5.74 7.11
N ILE A 260 -5.02 -4.53 6.70
CA ILE A 260 -6.06 -3.69 7.31
C ILE A 260 -7.05 -3.26 6.22
N ASN A 261 -8.35 -3.44 6.45
CA ASN A 261 -9.43 -3.00 5.56
C ASN A 261 -10.76 -2.86 6.33
N SER A 262 -11.84 -2.54 5.62
CA SER A 262 -13.18 -2.34 6.21
C SER A 262 -13.72 -3.55 6.97
N LYS A 263 -13.19 -4.77 6.78
CA LYS A 263 -13.64 -5.98 7.47
C LYS A 263 -12.98 -6.22 8.82
N ASN A 264 -11.81 -5.64 9.07
CA ASN A 264 -11.03 -5.92 10.27
C ASN A 264 -10.61 -4.69 11.07
N CYS A 265 -10.91 -3.50 10.53
CA CYS A 265 -10.56 -2.27 11.21
C CYS A 265 -11.63 -1.86 12.22
N ASN A 266 -11.73 -2.63 13.31
CA ASN A 266 -12.74 -2.45 14.36
C ASN A 266 -12.64 -1.07 15.06
N ASN A 267 -11.44 -0.46 15.07
CA ASN A 267 -11.16 0.82 15.70
C ASN A 267 -10.49 1.81 14.73
N CYS A 268 -10.79 1.73 13.43
CA CYS A 268 -10.42 2.81 12.51
C CYS A 268 -11.21 4.07 12.87
N ILE A 269 -10.54 5.14 13.26
CA ILE A 269 -11.20 6.42 13.56
C ILE A 269 -10.81 7.40 12.47
N THR A 270 -11.82 7.94 11.77
CA THR A 270 -11.66 9.08 10.86
C THR A 270 -12.19 10.34 11.53
N SER A 271 -11.39 11.39 11.54
CA SER A 271 -11.75 12.70 12.08
C SER A 271 -11.27 13.80 11.13
N GLY A 272 -12.17 14.24 10.25
CA GLY A 272 -11.89 15.24 9.22
C GLY A 272 -10.83 14.78 8.23
N GLU A 273 -9.62 15.32 8.37
CA GLU A 273 -8.46 15.00 7.52
C GLU A 273 -7.63 13.84 8.06
N ASN A 274 -7.87 13.41 9.30
CA ASN A 274 -7.04 12.44 10.00
C ASN A 274 -7.68 11.07 10.01
N ILE A 275 -6.85 10.05 9.85
CA ILE A 275 -7.19 8.66 10.12
C ILE A 275 -6.23 8.06 11.14
N THR A 276 -6.78 7.40 12.14
CA THR A 276 -6.06 6.63 13.15
C THR A 276 -6.44 5.16 12.98
N LEU A 277 -5.43 4.32 12.82
CA LEU A 277 -5.58 2.89 12.56
C LEU A 277 -4.94 2.09 13.69
N ASN A 278 -5.69 1.12 14.22
CA ASN A 278 -5.15 0.18 15.18
C ASN A 278 -4.36 -0.93 14.47
N VAL A 279 -3.18 -1.19 15.01
CA VAL A 279 -2.22 -2.19 14.56
C VAL A 279 -2.07 -3.25 15.67
N LEU A 280 -1.91 -4.51 15.29
CA LEU A 280 -1.67 -5.57 16.26
C LEU A 280 -0.32 -5.38 16.96
N ASN A 281 -0.26 -5.67 18.26
CA ASN A 281 1.00 -5.59 19.02
C ASN A 281 2.09 -6.49 18.42
N CYS A 282 1.73 -7.55 17.69
CA CYS A 282 2.67 -8.46 17.04
C CYS A 282 3.13 -7.99 15.65
N THR A 283 2.68 -6.84 15.14
CA THR A 283 3.01 -6.38 13.78
C THR A 283 4.42 -5.79 13.70
N PHE A 284 4.75 -4.86 14.60
CA PHE A 284 6.06 -4.22 14.71
C PHE A 284 6.88 -4.86 15.85
N ASN A 285 7.13 -6.16 15.71
CA ASN A 285 7.66 -7.00 16.78
C ASN A 285 9.12 -7.44 16.60
N ASP A 286 9.77 -7.07 15.49
CA ASP A 286 11.19 -7.35 15.24
C ASP A 286 12.07 -6.18 15.74
N PRO A 287 13.01 -6.39 16.67
CA PRO A 287 14.01 -5.40 17.04
C PRO A 287 14.90 -4.98 15.86
N GLY A 288 15.02 -3.68 15.61
CA GLY A 288 15.81 -3.17 14.49
C GLY A 288 15.25 -3.54 13.11
N GLY A 289 14.04 -4.08 13.03
CA GLY A 289 13.42 -4.53 11.80
C GLY A 289 13.03 -3.37 10.88
N HIS A 290 13.16 -3.59 9.57
CA HIS A 290 12.77 -2.62 8.54
C HIS A 290 11.35 -2.91 8.04
N TYR A 291 10.47 -1.92 8.11
CA TYR A 291 9.07 -2.03 7.73
C TYR A 291 8.72 -0.99 6.67
N PHE A 292 7.67 -1.28 5.91
CA PHE A 292 6.99 -0.28 5.10
C PHE A 292 5.50 -0.55 5.05
N ILE A 293 4.73 0.50 4.77
CA ILE A 293 3.29 0.45 4.63
C ILE A 293 2.93 0.80 3.20
N GLN A 294 2.13 -0.06 2.57
CA GLN A 294 1.48 0.20 1.29
C GLN A 294 0.01 0.48 1.56
N MET A 295 -0.52 1.53 0.96
CA MET A 295 -1.94 1.85 1.01
C MET A 295 -2.47 1.76 -0.42
N ASP A 296 -3.47 0.92 -0.66
CA ASP A 296 -4.07 0.81 -1.99
C ASP A 296 -4.88 2.07 -2.30
N ASN A 297 -5.00 2.40 -3.59
CA ASN A 297 -5.97 3.39 -4.04
C ASN A 297 -7.36 2.98 -3.53
N ASN A 298 -8.19 3.97 -3.17
CA ASN A 298 -9.51 3.73 -2.59
C ASN A 298 -9.48 3.07 -1.19
N PHE A 299 -8.38 3.11 -0.45
CA PHE A 299 -8.40 2.78 0.98
C PHE A 299 -9.19 3.84 1.76
N VAL A 300 -9.00 5.10 1.37
CA VAL A 300 -9.86 6.22 1.73
C VAL A 300 -10.42 6.88 0.47
N LYS A 301 -11.49 7.63 0.66
CA LYS A 301 -12.15 8.45 -0.36
C LYS A 301 -12.30 9.87 0.14
N SER A 302 -12.47 10.81 -0.77
CA SER A 302 -12.83 12.19 -0.44
C SER A 302 -14.22 12.19 0.19
N ASP A 303 -14.36 12.78 1.37
CA ASP A 303 -15.66 12.88 2.03
C ASP A 303 -16.61 13.84 1.30
N VAL A 304 -16.03 14.83 0.60
CA VAL A 304 -16.76 15.83 -0.19
C VAL A 304 -17.32 15.24 -1.49
N TYR A 305 -16.49 14.49 -2.22
CA TYR A 305 -16.85 14.01 -3.57
C TYR A 305 -17.27 12.54 -3.62
N ASN A 306 -17.09 11.79 -2.52
CA ASN A 306 -17.24 10.34 -2.48
C ASN A 306 -16.42 9.64 -3.58
N GLU A 307 -15.22 10.16 -3.84
CA GLU A 307 -14.32 9.72 -4.92
C GLU A 307 -13.05 9.10 -4.31
N PRO A 308 -12.54 7.99 -4.86
CA PRO A 308 -11.31 7.36 -4.38
C PRO A 308 -10.12 8.32 -4.29
N VAL A 309 -9.41 8.28 -3.17
CA VAL A 309 -8.12 8.96 -3.02
C VAL A 309 -7.01 7.97 -3.40
N LEU A 310 -5.93 8.50 -3.98
CA LEU A 310 -4.75 7.71 -4.28
C LEU A 310 -4.14 7.08 -3.01
N GLY A 311 -3.48 5.96 -3.21
CA GLY A 311 -2.80 5.20 -2.17
C GLY A 311 -1.41 5.75 -1.83
N ILE A 312 -0.63 4.93 -1.15
CA ILE A 312 0.80 5.10 -0.92
C ILE A 312 1.49 3.89 -1.52
N ASP A 313 2.40 4.12 -2.47
CA ASP A 313 3.13 3.04 -3.12
C ASP A 313 4.10 2.36 -2.16
N LYS A 314 4.42 1.12 -2.51
CA LYS A 314 5.44 0.31 -1.86
C LYS A 314 6.73 1.09 -1.60
N ASN A 315 7.29 0.93 -0.40
CA ASN A 315 8.52 1.54 0.09
C ASN A 315 8.52 3.09 0.22
N MET A 316 7.47 3.81 -0.20
CA MET A 316 7.42 5.27 0.00
C MET A 316 7.26 5.63 1.48
N TRP A 317 6.47 4.84 2.21
CA TRP A 317 6.34 4.94 3.66
C TRP A 317 7.10 3.81 4.34
N ASN A 318 8.39 4.04 4.63
CA ASN A 318 9.26 3.04 5.25
C ASN A 318 9.83 3.56 6.58
N PHE A 319 10.18 2.67 7.51
CA PHE A 319 10.74 3.02 8.82
C PHE A 319 11.37 1.79 9.48
N GLN A 320 12.04 1.99 10.61
CA GLN A 320 12.70 0.98 11.40
C GLN A 320 12.24 1.04 12.86
N THR A 321 12.14 -0.13 13.49
CA THR A 321 11.88 -0.27 14.92
C THR A 321 13.15 -0.11 15.75
N ASN A 322 12.98 0.21 17.03
CA ASN A 322 14.08 0.23 18.00
C ASN A 322 14.74 -1.15 18.14
N ASN A 323 16.02 -1.16 18.46
CA ASN A 323 16.70 -2.33 18.99
C ASN A 323 16.25 -2.58 20.44
N ILE A 324 16.38 -3.82 20.91
CA ILE A 324 16.28 -4.12 22.35
C ILE A 324 17.59 -3.67 22.98
N THR A 325 17.52 -2.85 24.02
CA THR A 325 18.71 -2.43 24.76
C THR A 325 19.00 -3.35 25.94
N GLU A 326 17.99 -3.74 26.73
CA GLU A 326 18.10 -4.79 27.77
C GLU A 326 16.72 -5.37 28.13
N ASN A 327 16.52 -6.67 27.96
CA ASN A 327 15.40 -7.38 28.58
C ASN A 327 15.82 -7.87 29.98
N THR A 328 15.19 -7.33 31.03
CA THR A 328 15.41 -7.75 32.43
C THR A 328 14.52 -8.91 32.86
N ASP A 329 13.62 -9.35 31.98
CA ASP A 329 12.60 -10.34 32.27
C ASP A 329 13.08 -11.75 31.84
N ASN A 330 13.73 -12.45 32.77
CA ASN A 330 14.15 -13.85 32.61
C ASN A 330 12.94 -14.79 32.73
N SER A 331 12.01 -14.67 31.78
CA SER A 331 10.99 -15.69 31.60
C SER A 331 11.69 -16.91 31.01
N GLY A 332 12.00 -17.90 31.86
CA GLY A 332 12.52 -19.20 31.42
C GLY A 332 11.66 -19.86 30.34
N ASP A 333 12.07 -21.04 29.89
CA ASP A 333 11.39 -21.78 28.83
C ASP A 333 9.85 -21.83 29.02
N ILE A 334 9.11 -21.49 27.96
CA ILE A 334 7.65 -21.54 27.95
C ILE A 334 7.20 -22.73 27.13
N ARG A 335 6.45 -23.63 27.77
CA ARG A 335 5.75 -24.72 27.08
C ARG A 335 4.29 -24.34 26.86
N GLY A 336 3.79 -24.64 25.68
CA GLY A 336 2.37 -24.51 25.39
C GLY A 336 1.87 -25.41 24.29
N ILE A 337 0.63 -25.18 23.92
CA ILE A 337 -0.16 -26.01 23.04
C ILE A 337 -0.74 -25.15 21.93
N LEU A 338 -0.59 -25.66 20.71
CA LEU A 338 -1.27 -25.19 19.51
C LEU A 338 -2.36 -26.20 19.14
N ARG A 339 -3.44 -25.74 18.54
CA ARG A 339 -4.48 -26.62 17.98
C ARG A 339 -4.52 -26.47 16.47
N LEU A 340 -4.62 -27.60 15.78
CA LEU A 340 -4.93 -27.60 14.35
C LEU A 340 -6.45 -27.48 14.14
N THR A 341 -6.84 -26.78 13.08
CA THR A 341 -8.21 -26.78 12.56
C THR A 341 -8.67 -28.20 12.26
N THR A 342 -9.98 -28.40 12.10
CA THR A 342 -10.54 -29.73 11.79
C THR A 342 -9.99 -30.27 10.47
N PHE A 343 -9.86 -29.40 9.46
CA PHE A 343 -9.26 -29.76 8.17
C PHE A 343 -7.77 -30.08 8.32
N GLY A 344 -7.01 -29.23 9.01
CA GLY A 344 -5.58 -29.47 9.27
C GLY A 344 -5.30 -30.74 10.07
N SER A 345 -6.19 -31.08 11.00
CA SER A 345 -6.10 -32.31 11.78
C SER A 345 -6.30 -33.56 10.92
N ARG A 346 -7.27 -33.54 10.00
CA ARG A 346 -7.47 -34.64 9.04
C ARG A 346 -6.26 -34.80 8.13
N TYR A 347 -5.78 -33.70 7.55
CA TYR A 347 -4.57 -33.70 6.73
C TYR A 347 -3.36 -34.28 7.48
N PHE A 348 -3.12 -33.84 8.72
CA PHE A 348 -2.00 -34.35 9.53
C PHE A 348 -2.12 -35.84 9.86
N GLN A 349 -3.33 -36.37 10.05
CA GLN A 349 -3.56 -37.78 10.34
C GLN A 349 -3.26 -38.69 9.15
N GLU A 350 -3.49 -38.21 7.93
CA GLU A 350 -3.22 -38.94 6.68
C GLU A 350 -1.72 -39.03 6.37
N LEU A 351 -0.88 -38.22 7.02
CA LEU A 351 0.58 -38.27 6.86
C LEU A 351 1.17 -39.51 7.53
N ASN A 352 2.17 -40.10 6.88
CA ASN A 352 3.05 -41.10 7.51
C ASN A 352 4.01 -40.42 8.53
N ASP A 353 4.81 -41.21 9.23
CA ASP A 353 5.68 -40.68 10.29
C ASP A 353 6.71 -39.66 9.78
N SER A 354 7.26 -39.87 8.57
CA SER A 354 8.14 -38.90 7.91
C SER A 354 7.40 -37.60 7.59
N GLY A 355 6.21 -37.68 7.02
CA GLY A 355 5.39 -36.52 6.68
C GLY A 355 4.96 -35.74 7.92
N LYS A 356 4.67 -36.42 9.03
CA LYS A 356 4.39 -35.76 10.33
C LYS A 356 5.63 -35.05 10.86
N HIS A 357 6.81 -35.64 10.73
CA HIS A 357 8.07 -34.97 11.08
C HIS A 357 8.29 -33.72 10.22
N ASP A 358 8.14 -33.84 8.90
CA ASP A 358 8.29 -32.74 7.95
C ASP A 358 7.27 -31.63 8.20
N PHE A 359 6.06 -31.97 8.63
CA PHE A 359 5.05 -31.01 9.05
C PHE A 359 5.54 -30.14 10.22
N PHE A 360 6.13 -30.75 11.27
CA PHE A 360 6.65 -30.01 12.41
C PHE A 360 7.84 -29.12 12.04
N VAL A 361 8.76 -29.63 11.21
CA VAL A 361 9.92 -28.87 10.71
C VAL A 361 9.43 -27.67 9.90
N THR A 362 8.52 -27.90 8.95
CA THR A 362 7.93 -26.85 8.11
C THR A 362 7.19 -25.81 8.95
N LEU A 363 6.47 -26.24 10.00
CA LEU A 363 5.78 -25.32 10.90
C LEU A 363 6.75 -24.41 11.65
N ILE A 364 7.87 -24.94 12.18
CA ILE A 364 8.92 -24.11 12.80
C ILE A 364 9.52 -23.14 11.78
N ASP A 365 9.92 -23.64 10.62
CA ASP A 365 10.58 -22.85 9.59
C ASP A 365 9.68 -21.70 9.09
N GLN A 366 8.37 -21.93 9.03
CA GLN A 366 7.39 -20.90 8.71
C GLN A 366 7.16 -19.91 9.86
N LEU A 367 7.12 -20.36 11.12
CA LEU A 367 6.88 -19.48 12.27
C LEU A 367 8.07 -18.56 12.59
N ILE A 368 9.31 -19.01 12.41
CA ILE A 368 10.54 -18.25 12.72
C ILE A 368 10.57 -16.84 12.07
N PRO A 369 10.31 -16.67 10.77
CA PRO A 369 10.28 -15.33 10.18
C PRO A 369 9.00 -14.54 10.54
N MET A 370 7.90 -15.20 10.91
CA MET A 370 6.65 -14.54 11.31
C MET A 370 6.73 -13.95 12.72
N ILE A 371 7.43 -14.65 13.62
CA ILE A 371 7.77 -14.19 14.96
C ILE A 371 9.29 -14.09 15.00
N PRO A 372 9.86 -12.96 14.57
CA PRO A 372 11.25 -12.79 14.18
C PRO A 372 12.17 -13.20 15.33
N THR A 373 12.58 -14.46 15.33
CA THR A 373 13.30 -15.10 16.42
C THR A 373 14.41 -15.96 15.86
N GLU A 374 15.38 -16.35 16.69
CA GLU A 374 16.52 -17.14 16.23
C GLU A 374 16.12 -18.60 15.97
N LYS A 375 16.84 -19.25 15.05
CA LYS A 375 16.73 -20.70 14.88
C LYS A 375 17.03 -21.41 16.21
N GLY A 376 16.24 -22.43 16.52
CA GLY A 376 16.35 -23.19 17.75
C GLY A 376 15.64 -22.56 18.96
N ARG A 377 15.01 -21.38 18.82
CA ARG A 377 14.12 -20.82 19.87
C ARG A 377 12.79 -21.53 19.97
N LEU A 378 12.32 -22.12 18.87
CA LEU A 378 11.10 -22.89 18.79
C LEU A 378 11.44 -24.38 18.64
N GLY A 379 10.83 -25.23 19.46
CA GLY A 379 11.00 -26.68 19.40
C GLY A 379 9.67 -27.41 19.59
N PHE A 380 9.47 -28.52 18.91
CA PHE A 380 8.34 -29.41 19.17
C PHE A 380 8.80 -30.62 19.98
N SER A 381 7.96 -31.08 20.90
CA SER A 381 8.21 -32.36 21.57
C SER A 381 7.85 -33.58 20.70
N TYR A 382 7.42 -33.36 19.45
CA TYR A 382 6.88 -34.33 18.48
C TYR A 382 5.67 -35.14 18.99
N ARG A 383 5.19 -34.82 20.18
CA ARG A 383 4.00 -35.41 20.79
C ARG A 383 2.78 -34.62 20.36
N HIS A 384 1.78 -35.33 19.87
CA HIS A 384 0.47 -34.80 19.56
C HIS A 384 -0.59 -35.51 20.40
N GLN A 385 -1.64 -34.80 20.76
CA GLN A 385 -2.78 -35.34 21.50
C GLN A 385 -4.07 -35.09 20.72
N HIS A 386 -5.02 -36.00 20.88
CA HIS A 386 -6.37 -35.81 20.36
C HIS A 386 -7.20 -35.03 21.37
N SER A 387 -7.80 -33.93 20.93
CA SER A 387 -8.87 -33.26 21.66
C SER A 387 -10.13 -33.34 20.82
N SER A 388 -11.00 -34.32 21.14
CA SER A 388 -12.18 -34.67 20.35
C SER A 388 -11.84 -34.96 18.87
N SER A 389 -12.03 -33.99 17.97
CA SER A 389 -11.77 -34.05 16.52
C SER A 389 -10.48 -33.36 16.06
N ASN A 390 -9.78 -32.67 16.97
CA ASN A 390 -8.66 -31.78 16.61
C ASN A 390 -7.34 -32.27 17.22
N ILE A 391 -6.25 -32.00 16.51
CA ILE A 391 -4.90 -32.33 16.97
C ILE A 391 -4.32 -31.16 17.76
N LEU A 392 -3.82 -31.49 18.95
CA LEU A 392 -3.03 -30.61 19.80
C LEU A 392 -1.54 -30.89 19.60
N ILE A 393 -0.77 -29.84 19.40
CA ILE A 393 0.67 -29.88 19.19
C ILE A 393 1.36 -29.14 20.34
N SER A 394 2.30 -29.79 21.02
CA SER A 394 3.08 -29.14 22.08
C SER A 394 4.33 -28.45 21.54
N LEU A 395 4.34 -27.13 21.63
CA LEU A 395 5.46 -26.25 21.29
C LEU A 395 6.21 -25.82 22.56
N LEU A 396 7.53 -25.83 22.49
CA LEU A 396 8.46 -25.29 23.47
C LEU A 396 9.10 -24.02 22.89
N ILE A 397 9.08 -22.95 23.68
CA ILE A 397 9.74 -21.68 23.40
C ILE A 397 10.89 -21.57 24.38
N HIS A 398 12.11 -21.65 23.87
CA HIS A 398 13.30 -21.54 24.69
C HIS A 398 13.56 -20.10 25.11
N GLU A 399 14.06 -19.94 26.34
CA GLU A 399 14.54 -18.68 26.87
C GLU A 399 15.61 -18.07 25.94
N ALA A 400 15.66 -16.74 25.92
CA ALA A 400 16.70 -16.05 25.18
C ALA A 400 18.06 -16.30 25.84
N LYS A 401 19.08 -16.56 25.04
CA LYS A 401 20.47 -16.69 25.55
C LYS A 401 21.13 -15.33 25.79
N ASP A 402 20.54 -14.28 25.26
CA ASP A 402 21.08 -12.92 25.20
C ASP A 402 19.93 -11.94 25.48
N ASN A 403 20.19 -10.94 26.32
CA ASN A 403 19.23 -9.95 26.78
C ASN A 403 18.82 -8.97 25.67
N GLU A 404 19.52 -8.97 24.53
CA GLU A 404 19.18 -8.20 23.33
C GLU A 404 18.13 -8.91 22.45
N LYS A 405 17.61 -10.06 22.86
CA LYS A 405 16.63 -10.86 22.11
C LYS A 405 15.27 -10.88 22.76
N LEU A 406 14.22 -11.11 21.96
CA LEU A 406 12.85 -11.26 22.44
C LEU A 406 12.76 -12.36 23.51
N THR A 407 12.03 -12.09 24.60
CA THR A 407 11.81 -13.06 25.67
C THR A 407 10.85 -14.16 25.21
N ALA A 408 10.86 -15.30 25.91
CA ALA A 408 9.89 -16.36 25.63
C ALA A 408 8.44 -15.87 25.80
N ALA A 409 8.20 -14.96 26.77
CA ALA A 409 6.91 -14.32 26.96
C ALA A 409 6.48 -13.46 25.75
N ASN A 410 7.39 -12.68 25.16
CA ASN A 410 7.08 -11.92 23.94
C ASN A 410 6.69 -12.85 22.78
N ILE A 411 7.48 -13.90 22.54
CA ILE A 411 7.22 -14.88 21.48
C ILE A 411 5.85 -15.55 21.68
N LYS A 412 5.54 -15.94 22.92
CA LYS A 412 4.24 -16.51 23.31
C LYS A 412 3.09 -15.58 22.92
N ASP A 413 3.15 -14.32 23.34
CA ASP A 413 2.08 -13.36 23.12
C ASP A 413 1.93 -13.01 21.63
N TYR A 414 3.04 -12.87 20.90
CA TYR A 414 3.01 -12.64 19.45
C TYR A 414 2.42 -13.83 18.70
N LEU A 415 2.82 -15.06 19.05
CA LEU A 415 2.28 -16.27 18.43
C LEU A 415 0.77 -16.38 18.65
N HIS A 416 0.32 -16.11 19.88
CA HIS A 416 -1.11 -16.09 20.19
C HIS A 416 -1.84 -15.05 19.31
N GLN A 417 -1.38 -13.80 19.30
CA GLN A 417 -1.99 -12.71 18.52
C GLN A 417 -2.02 -12.98 17.02
N LEU A 418 -0.94 -13.54 16.46
CA LEU A 418 -0.86 -13.89 15.05
C LEU A 418 -1.90 -14.95 14.66
N ILE A 419 -2.09 -15.97 15.50
CA ILE A 419 -3.03 -17.08 15.25
C ILE A 419 -4.47 -16.59 15.38
N ILE A 420 -4.82 -15.87 16.44
CA ILE A 420 -6.22 -15.41 16.62
C ILE A 420 -6.65 -14.40 15.54
N ASN A 421 -5.69 -13.67 14.96
CA ASN A 421 -5.91 -12.74 13.85
C ASN A 421 -5.52 -13.32 12.48
N LYS A 422 -5.41 -14.64 12.36
CA LYS A 422 -4.89 -15.36 11.18
C LYS A 422 -5.39 -14.85 9.84
N ALA A 423 -6.68 -14.52 9.72
CA ALA A 423 -7.28 -14.05 8.47
C ALA A 423 -6.61 -12.78 7.89
N PHE A 424 -5.88 -12.03 8.72
CA PHE A 424 -5.27 -10.75 8.36
C PHE A 424 -3.77 -10.70 8.62
N THR A 425 -3.17 -11.81 9.05
CA THR A 425 -1.74 -11.95 9.29
C THR A 425 -1.15 -12.97 8.34
N VAL A 426 0.18 -13.03 8.31
CA VAL A 426 0.96 -13.97 7.51
C VAL A 426 0.68 -15.45 7.81
N ILE A 427 0.07 -15.78 8.96
CA ILE A 427 -0.29 -17.16 9.33
C ILE A 427 -1.16 -17.81 8.27
N SER A 428 -2.09 -17.07 7.67
CA SER A 428 -3.00 -17.56 6.62
C SER A 428 -2.29 -17.90 5.30
N MET A 429 -1.08 -17.38 5.07
CA MET A 429 -0.34 -17.57 3.82
C MET A 429 0.61 -18.77 3.84
N GLY A 430 0.92 -19.32 5.02
CA GLY A 430 1.84 -20.45 5.13
C GLY A 430 1.16 -21.79 4.89
N ASN A 431 1.84 -22.68 4.17
CA ASN A 431 1.31 -24.00 3.81
C ASN A 431 0.90 -24.85 5.03
N VAL A 432 1.59 -24.70 6.16
CA VAL A 432 1.32 -25.46 7.39
C VAL A 432 0.75 -24.56 8.49
N THR A 433 1.22 -23.32 8.61
CA THR A 433 0.68 -22.36 9.59
C THR A 433 -0.79 -22.05 9.35
N ASN A 434 -1.29 -22.13 8.11
CA ASN A 434 -2.70 -21.94 7.81
C ASN A 434 -3.59 -23.05 8.42
N PHE A 435 -3.03 -24.16 8.88
CA PHE A 435 -3.76 -25.18 9.64
C PHE A 435 -3.93 -24.86 11.12
N LEU A 436 -3.26 -23.84 11.66
CA LEU A 436 -3.44 -23.41 13.04
C LEU A 436 -4.84 -22.84 13.25
N ASP A 437 -5.45 -23.17 14.38
CA ASP A 437 -6.82 -22.81 14.70
C ASP A 437 -6.90 -21.43 15.37
N GLU A 438 -7.45 -20.48 14.63
CA GLU A 438 -7.66 -19.09 15.07
C GLU A 438 -8.55 -18.95 16.31
N SER A 439 -9.46 -19.89 16.57
CA SER A 439 -10.32 -19.85 17.76
C SER A 439 -9.62 -20.39 19.02
N TYR A 440 -8.44 -20.99 18.88
CA TYR A 440 -7.67 -21.53 20.00
C TYR A 440 -6.48 -20.65 20.39
N GLY A 441 -5.77 -20.10 19.39
CA GLY A 441 -4.53 -19.36 19.62
C GLY A 441 -3.40 -20.26 20.16
N PHE A 442 -2.45 -19.66 20.87
CA PHE A 442 -1.47 -20.38 21.68
C PHE A 442 -1.90 -20.40 23.14
N GLN A 443 -1.84 -21.57 23.79
CA GLN A 443 -2.19 -21.77 25.20
C GLN A 443 -0.99 -22.24 25.99
N GLN A 444 -0.55 -21.48 26.99
CA GLN A 444 0.54 -21.88 27.87
C GLN A 444 0.10 -23.07 28.74
N SER A 445 0.91 -24.13 28.77
CA SER A 445 0.68 -25.26 29.66
C SER A 445 0.89 -24.79 31.09
N GLN A 446 -0.08 -25.00 31.98
CA GLN A 446 0.14 -24.72 33.41
C GLN A 446 1.30 -25.58 33.91
N ASP A 447 2.28 -24.93 34.54
CA ASP A 447 3.40 -25.61 35.16
C ASP A 447 2.89 -26.35 36.41
N ILE A 448 2.62 -27.65 36.24
CA ILE A 448 2.16 -28.55 37.30
C ILE A 448 3.10 -28.51 38.52
N GLY A 449 4.36 -28.11 38.33
CA GLY A 449 5.38 -28.01 39.37
C GLY A 449 5.10 -26.97 40.47
N LYS A 450 4.44 -25.85 40.18
CA LYS A 450 4.16 -24.82 41.20
C LYS A 450 2.99 -25.16 42.13
N ASN A 451 1.98 -25.87 41.63
CA ASN A 451 0.83 -26.26 42.45
C ASN A 451 1.10 -27.48 43.33
N HIS A 452 2.08 -28.33 42.99
CA HIS A 452 2.41 -29.51 43.79
C HIS A 452 3.61 -29.33 44.71
N SER A 453 4.47 -28.33 44.53
CA SER A 453 5.61 -28.11 45.44
C SER A 453 5.13 -27.80 46.87
N ALA A 454 4.08 -27.00 47.03
CA ALA A 454 3.50 -26.71 48.33
C ALA A 454 2.90 -27.96 48.99
N LEU A 455 2.16 -28.77 48.23
CA LEU A 455 1.58 -30.03 48.71
C LEU A 455 2.66 -31.06 49.08
N ILE A 456 3.71 -31.20 48.27
CA ILE A 456 4.83 -32.10 48.54
C ILE A 456 5.61 -31.62 49.79
N THR A 457 5.81 -30.31 49.95
CA THR A 457 6.47 -29.73 51.14
C THR A 457 5.64 -29.97 52.40
N ILE A 458 4.32 -29.83 52.33
CA ILE A 458 3.41 -30.13 53.44
C ILE A 458 3.51 -31.62 53.81
N VAL A 459 3.46 -32.53 52.83
CA VAL A 459 3.55 -33.99 53.07
C VAL A 459 4.89 -34.35 53.73
N ILE A 460 6.00 -33.81 53.24
CA ILE A 460 7.34 -34.04 53.81
C ILE A 460 7.41 -33.52 55.25
N MET A 461 6.93 -32.29 55.51
CA MET A 461 6.92 -31.71 56.86
C MET A 461 6.04 -32.52 57.82
N THR A 462 4.86 -32.97 57.41
CA THR A 462 4.02 -33.85 58.23
C THR A 462 4.69 -35.20 58.52
N PHE A 463 5.41 -35.76 57.55
CA PHE A 463 6.13 -37.03 57.73
C PHE A 463 7.30 -36.89 58.70
N ILE A 464 8.06 -35.78 58.62
CA ILE A 464 9.14 -35.45 59.57
C ILE A 464 8.60 -35.27 60.99
N ILE A 465 7.47 -34.56 61.15
CA ILE A 465 6.84 -34.36 62.46
C ILE A 465 6.40 -35.71 63.05
N LEU A 466 5.78 -36.59 62.25
CA LEU A 466 5.38 -37.93 62.66
C LEU A 466 6.57 -38.82 63.06
N LEU A 467 7.71 -38.69 62.38
CA LEU A 467 8.95 -39.41 62.71
C LEU A 467 9.61 -38.90 64.00
N LEU A 468 9.49 -37.61 64.31
CA LEU A 468 10.06 -36.99 65.52
C LEU A 468 9.15 -37.13 66.75
N LEU A 469 7.85 -37.35 66.56
CA LEU A 469 6.85 -37.52 67.63
C LEU A 469 7.23 -38.59 68.69
N PRO A 470 7.76 -39.78 68.33
CA PRO A 470 8.19 -40.79 69.30
C PRO A 470 9.40 -40.35 70.13
N PHE A 471 10.32 -39.59 69.54
CA PHE A 471 11.50 -39.06 70.23
C PHE A 471 11.14 -37.95 71.22
N ILE A 472 10.14 -37.13 70.89
CA ILE A 472 9.64 -36.08 71.78
C ILE A 472 8.82 -36.67 72.94
N LEU A 473 8.04 -37.73 72.68
CA LEU A 473 7.21 -38.38 73.70
C LEU A 473 8.01 -39.27 74.67
N ASN A 474 9.17 -39.78 74.27
CA ASN A 474 10.07 -40.55 75.15
C ASN A 474 10.92 -39.68 76.11
N PHE A 475 10.82 -38.35 76.06
CA PHE A 475 11.51 -37.45 77.01
C PHE A 475 10.70 -37.17 78.29
N LYS A 476 9.54 -37.82 78.47
CA LYS A 476 8.81 -37.86 79.73
C LYS A 476 8.71 -39.29 80.25
N HIS A 477 9.83 -39.79 80.77
CA HIS A 477 9.82 -40.69 81.92
C HIS A 477 11.16 -40.68 82.66
#